data_AF-A0A3S4DBJ4-F1
#
_entry.id   AF-A0A3S4DBJ4-F1
#
_cell.length_a   1.000
_cell.length_b   1.000
_cell.length_c   1.000
_cell.angle_alpha   90.00
_cell.angle_beta   90.00
_cell.angle_gamma   90.00
#
_symmetry.space_group_name_H-M   'P 1'
#
loop_
_entity.id
_entity.type
_entity.pdbx_description
1 polymer ?
#
loop_
_entity_poly.entity_id
_entity_poly.type
_entity_poly.pdbx_seq_one_letter_code
_entity_poly.pdbx_strand_id
1 'polypeptide(L)'
;MSTGLPSRHALPDYLPVDALAQALEARGLWRRAATRWQHLLLQATDNRQAEAIVQRQRYCLQQVPRRRQTVSDGTAPAGDGMKVMGPLSWPDLWRTA
;
A
#
# COMPACT_ATOMS: atom_id res chain seq x y z
N MET A 1 21.14 27.56 -18.20
CA MET A 1 20.18 26.58 -18.75
C MET A 1 19.24 26.22 -17.62
N SER A 2 18.07 26.86 -17.57
CA SER A 2 17.13 26.73 -16.46
C SER A 2 16.52 25.34 -16.46
N THR A 3 16.94 24.48 -15.53
CA THR A 3 16.21 23.25 -15.19
C THR A 3 14.94 23.67 -14.44
N GLY A 4 13.88 23.96 -15.19
CA GLY A 4 12.56 24.15 -14.62
C GLY A 4 12.20 22.91 -13.80
N LEU A 5 12.09 23.05 -12.49
CA LEU A 5 11.49 22.03 -11.64
C LEU A 5 10.10 21.71 -12.23
N PRO A 6 9.75 20.45 -12.49
CA PRO A 6 8.37 20.12 -12.81
C PRO A 6 7.51 20.52 -11.61
N SER A 7 6.58 21.45 -11.85
CA SER A 7 5.53 21.84 -10.91
C SER A 7 4.96 20.61 -10.23
N ARG A 8 4.85 20.66 -8.90
CA ARG A 8 4.42 19.60 -7.98
C ARG A 8 3.05 18.94 -8.29
N HIS A 9 2.39 19.31 -9.38
CA HIS A 9 1.02 18.92 -9.71
C HIS A 9 0.76 18.58 -11.19
N ALA A 10 1.77 18.53 -12.08
CA ALA A 10 1.55 18.02 -13.44
C ALA A 10 1.77 16.50 -13.44
N LEU A 11 0.66 15.74 -13.40
CA LEU A 11 0.72 14.32 -13.69
C LEU A 11 1.23 14.14 -15.13
N PRO A 12 2.13 13.18 -15.38
CA PRO A 12 2.60 12.94 -16.74
C PRO A 12 1.42 12.59 -17.66
N ASP A 13 1.48 13.01 -18.92
CA ASP A 13 0.41 12.81 -19.91
C ASP A 13 0.05 11.31 -20.12
N TYR A 14 0.95 10.42 -19.72
CA TYR A 14 0.80 8.97 -19.78
C TYR A 14 0.21 8.34 -18.51
N LEU A 15 -0.10 9.10 -17.45
CA LEU A 15 -0.82 8.56 -16.29
C LEU A 15 -2.32 8.46 -16.63
N PRO A 16 -2.96 7.29 -16.45
CA PRO A 16 -4.37 7.15 -16.74
C PRO A 16 -5.21 7.99 -15.76
N VAL A 17 -6.26 8.59 -16.30
CA VAL A 17 -7.29 9.29 -15.51
C VAL A 17 -8.22 8.24 -14.90
N ASP A 18 -8.17 8.10 -13.58
CA ASP A 18 -9.08 7.22 -12.82
C ASP A 18 -9.77 8.02 -11.72
N ALA A 19 -11.08 8.26 -11.89
CA ALA A 19 -11.87 9.08 -10.99
C ALA A 19 -11.89 8.52 -9.55
N LEU A 20 -11.86 7.19 -9.41
CA LEU A 20 -11.86 6.55 -8.09
C LEU A 20 -10.53 6.76 -7.37
N ALA A 21 -9.40 6.54 -8.05
CA ALA A 21 -8.07 6.78 -7.49
C ALA A 21 -7.91 8.24 -7.03
N GLN A 22 -8.31 9.20 -7.88
CA GLN A 22 -8.26 10.62 -7.57
C GLN A 22 -9.17 10.99 -6.40
N ALA A 23 -10.40 10.46 -6.33
CA ALA A 23 -11.30 10.69 -5.22
C ALA A 23 -10.75 10.12 -3.89
N LEU A 24 -10.08 8.97 -3.93
CA LEU A 24 -9.43 8.40 -2.76
C LEU A 24 -8.24 9.25 -2.28
N GLU A 25 -7.43 9.77 -3.21
CA GLU A 25 -6.34 10.71 -2.90
C GLU A 25 -6.87 12.01 -2.28
N ALA A 26 -7.90 12.62 -2.88
CA ALA A 26 -8.51 13.84 -2.37
C ALA A 26 -9.09 13.68 -0.94
N ARG A 27 -9.58 12.48 -0.62
CA ARG A 27 -10.09 12.12 0.71
C ARG A 27 -9.01 11.69 1.70
N GLY A 28 -7.74 11.66 1.29
CA GLY A 28 -6.63 11.19 2.13
C GLY A 28 -6.66 9.68 2.44
N LEU A 29 -7.42 8.89 1.68
CA LEU A 29 -7.51 7.43 1.82
C LEU A 29 -6.33 6.74 1.13
N TRP A 30 -5.11 7.13 1.52
CA TRP A 30 -3.86 6.84 0.82
C TRP A 30 -3.59 5.37 0.53
N ARG A 31 -3.86 4.47 1.48
CA ARG A 31 -3.70 3.02 1.26
C ARG A 31 -4.64 2.49 0.18
N ARG A 32 -5.90 2.93 0.21
CA ARG A 32 -6.90 2.51 -0.78
C ARG A 32 -6.58 3.09 -2.15
N ALA A 33 -6.13 4.34 -2.20
CA ALA A 33 -5.66 4.97 -3.44
C ALA A 33 -4.50 4.15 -4.05
N ALA A 34 -3.50 3.77 -3.24
CA ALA A 34 -2.38 2.94 -3.69
C ALA A 34 -2.83 1.58 -4.25
N THR A 35 -3.81 0.92 -3.61
CA THR A 35 -4.40 -0.32 -4.13
C THR A 35 -5.11 -0.09 -5.47
N ARG A 36 -5.82 1.03 -5.64
CA ARG A 36 -6.45 1.36 -6.92
C ARG A 36 -5.42 1.57 -8.03
N TRP A 37 -4.34 2.31 -7.74
CA TRP A 37 -3.22 2.45 -8.68
C TRP A 37 -2.58 1.10 -9.03
N GLN A 38 -2.46 0.18 -8.07
CA GLN A 38 -1.99 -1.18 -8.35
C GLN A 38 -2.89 -1.93 -9.34
N HIS A 39 -4.22 -1.79 -9.24
CA HIS A 39 -5.13 -2.41 -10.18
C HIS A 39 -4.95 -1.86 -11.60
N LEU A 40 -4.72 -0.54 -11.74
CA LEU A 40 -4.45 0.08 -13.04
C LEU A 40 -3.10 -0.37 -13.61
N LEU A 41 -2.10 -0.61 -12.74
CA LEU A 41 -0.80 -1.15 -13.17
C LEU A 41 -0.96 -2.52 -13.84
N LEU A 42 -1.82 -3.39 -13.30
CA LEU A 42 -2.10 -4.71 -13.89
C LEU A 42 -2.78 -4.62 -15.26
N GLN A 43 -3.39 -3.48 -15.59
CA GLN A 43 -4.08 -3.23 -16.86
C GLN A 43 -3.23 -2.41 -17.83
N ALA A 44 -2.09 -1.88 -17.38
CA ALA A 44 -1.23 -1.05 -18.20
C ALA A 44 -0.56 -1.89 -19.29
N THR A 45 -0.63 -1.40 -20.53
CA THR A 45 -0.02 -2.04 -21.70
C THR A 45 1.24 -1.32 -22.16
N ASP A 46 1.41 -0.06 -21.75
CA ASP A 46 2.58 0.76 -22.03
C ASP A 46 3.50 0.85 -20.80
N ASN A 47 4.80 0.68 -21.01
CA ASN A 47 5.82 0.83 -19.98
C ASN A 47 5.86 2.24 -19.39
N ARG A 48 5.62 3.28 -20.19
CA ARG A 48 5.59 4.65 -19.67
C ARG A 48 4.43 4.83 -18.71
N GLN A 49 3.24 4.36 -19.11
CA GLN A 49 2.05 4.34 -18.28
C GLN A 49 2.29 3.57 -16.98
N ALA A 50 2.87 2.37 -17.06
CA ALA A 50 3.22 1.56 -15.90
C ALA A 50 4.16 2.30 -14.94
N GLU A 51 5.20 2.97 -15.46
CA GLU A 51 6.12 3.75 -14.66
C GLU A 51 5.43 4.90 -13.93
N ALA A 52 4.57 5.68 -14.61
CA ALA A 52 3.78 6.72 -13.96
C ALA A 52 2.89 6.18 -12.84
N ILE A 53 2.22 5.06 -13.10
CA ILE A 53 1.34 4.42 -12.11
C ILE A 53 2.15 3.99 -10.88
N VAL A 54 3.32 3.37 -11.08
CA VAL A 54 4.23 2.97 -9.99
C VAL A 54 4.71 4.19 -9.20
N GLN A 55 5.11 5.27 -9.86
CA GLN A 55 5.51 6.51 -9.21
C GLN A 55 4.35 7.08 -8.36
N ARG A 56 3.13 7.10 -8.89
CA ARG A 56 1.95 7.58 -8.17
C ARG A 56 1.55 6.67 -7.00
N GLN A 57 1.62 5.36 -7.19
CA GLN A 57 1.39 4.38 -6.14
C GLN A 57 2.37 4.59 -4.97
N ARG A 58 3.67 4.77 -5.27
CA ARG A 58 4.71 5.05 -4.27
C ARG A 58 4.42 6.35 -3.53
N TYR A 59 4.01 7.40 -4.23
CA TYR A 59 3.59 8.65 -3.61
C TYR A 59 2.45 8.44 -2.61
N CYS A 60 1.38 7.72 -2.99
CA CYS A 60 0.30 7.41 -2.06
C CYS A 60 0.79 6.66 -0.81
N LEU A 61 1.68 5.67 -0.98
CA LEU A 61 2.22 4.91 0.15
C LEU A 61 3.09 5.76 1.09
N GLN A 62 3.79 6.77 0.58
CA GLN A 62 4.56 7.72 1.40
C GLN A 62 3.66 8.61 2.26
N GLN A 63 2.44 8.91 1.81
CA GLN A 63 1.47 9.70 2.58
C GLN A 63 0.79 8.91 3.71
N VAL A 64 0.92 7.59 3.72
CA VAL A 64 0.35 6.76 4.77
C VAL A 64 1.08 7.05 6.09
N PRO A 65 0.36 7.47 7.15
CA PRO A 65 0.99 7.69 8.45
C PRO A 65 1.67 6.40 8.91
N ARG A 66 2.95 6.50 9.26
CA ARG A 66 3.66 5.40 9.91
C ARG A 66 2.92 5.11 11.21
N ARG A 67 2.42 3.88 11.39
CA ARG A 67 1.98 3.43 12.71
C ARG A 67 3.17 3.66 13.64
N ARG A 68 3.00 4.46 14.69
CA ARG A 68 3.88 4.34 15.85
C ARG A 68 3.70 2.90 16.31
N GLN A 69 4.70 2.08 16.01
CA GLN A 69 4.83 0.83 16.75
C GLN A 69 5.08 1.30 18.16
N THR A 70 4.07 1.20 19.02
CA THR A 70 4.32 1.20 20.45
C THR A 70 5.14 -0.04 20.68
N VAL A 71 6.47 0.12 20.64
CA VAL A 71 7.37 -0.86 21.20
C VAL A 71 6.92 -0.95 22.65
N SER A 72 6.26 -2.05 23.00
CA SER A 72 5.93 -2.31 24.39
C SER A 72 7.28 -2.43 25.11
N ASP A 73 7.56 -1.56 26.08
CA ASP A 73 8.82 -1.50 26.83
C ASP A 73 9.07 -2.74 27.72
N GLY A 74 8.48 -3.88 27.39
CA GLY A 74 8.64 -5.15 28.11
C GLY A 74 8.07 -5.17 29.53
N THR A 75 7.58 -4.03 30.06
CA THR A 75 7.00 -3.92 31.41
C THR A 75 5.50 -4.25 31.40
N ALA A 76 5.09 -5.21 30.58
CA ALA A 76 3.78 -5.83 30.78
C ALA A 76 3.90 -6.70 32.04
N PRO A 77 3.01 -6.55 33.05
CA PRO A 77 2.94 -7.55 34.12
C PRO A 77 2.71 -8.90 33.46
N ALA A 78 3.40 -9.94 33.95
CA ALA A 78 3.18 -11.31 33.50
C ALA A 78 1.69 -11.61 33.66
N GLY A 79 0.96 -11.59 32.54
CA GLY A 79 -0.46 -11.88 32.51
C GLY A 79 -0.67 -13.31 32.94
N ASP A 80 -1.25 -13.49 34.12
CA ASP A 80 -1.82 -14.74 34.60
C ASP A 80 -3.03 -15.08 33.72
N GLY A 81 -2.85 -15.96 32.73
CA GLY A 81 -3.93 -16.33 31.83
C GLY A 81 -3.53 -16.87 30.47
N MET A 82 -2.51 -17.73 30.37
CA MET A 82 -2.36 -18.58 29.19
C MET A 82 -3.42 -19.70 29.28
N LYS A 83 -4.60 -19.50 28.69
CA LYS A 83 -5.50 -20.63 28.39
C LYS A 83 -4.85 -21.45 27.28
N VAL A 84 -4.30 -22.60 27.66
CA VAL A 84 -3.91 -23.67 26.73
C VAL A 84 -5.14 -24.02 25.89
N MET A 85 -5.17 -23.53 24.65
CA MET A 85 -5.97 -24.17 23.62
C MET A 85 -5.16 -25.40 23.18
N GLY A 86 -5.78 -26.58 23.30
CA GLY A 86 -5.19 -27.85 22.86
C GLY A 86 -4.76 -27.80 21.38
N PRO A 87 -3.88 -28.69 20.94
CA PRO A 87 -3.31 -28.62 19.61
C PRO A 87 -4.40 -28.78 18.55
N LEU A 88 -4.74 -27.70 17.86
CA LEU A 88 -5.19 -27.80 16.46
C LEU A 88 -3.96 -28.17 15.63
N SER A 89 -3.52 -29.41 15.81
CA SER A 89 -2.63 -30.09 14.88
C SER A 89 -3.34 -30.08 13.54
N TRP A 90 -2.76 -29.39 12.55
CA TRP A 90 -3.14 -29.53 11.16
C TRP A 90 -2.17 -30.50 10.52
N PRO A 91 -2.50 -31.78 10.33
CA PRO A 91 -1.74 -32.64 9.45
C PRO A 91 -2.09 -32.29 8.00
N ASP A 92 -1.12 -31.66 7.32
CA ASP A 92 -0.72 -32.04 5.96
C ASP A 92 -1.82 -32.01 4.86
N LEU A 93 -2.47 -30.86 4.66
CA LEU A 93 -3.40 -30.63 3.53
C LEU A 93 -2.70 -30.30 2.20
N TRP A 94 -1.37 -30.26 2.15
CA TRP A 94 -0.61 -29.85 0.95
C TRP A 94 0.00 -31.03 0.17
N ARG A 95 -0.28 -32.29 0.56
CA ARG A 95 0.36 -33.48 -0.03
C ARG A 95 -0.60 -34.47 -0.71
N THR A 96 -1.62 -33.96 -1.39
CA THR A 96 -2.37 -34.71 -2.40
C THR A 96 -2.44 -33.93 -3.70
N ALA A 97 -1.43 -34.13 -4.55
CA ALA A 97 -1.45 -33.89 -5.99
C ALA A 97 -0.53 -34.94 -6.63
#